data_AF-A0A9W7ICR9-F1
#
_entry.id   AF-A0A9W7ICR9-F1
#
_cell.length_a   1.000
_cell.length_b   1.000
_cell.length_c   1.000
_cell.angle_alpha   90.00
_cell.angle_beta   90.00
_cell.angle_gamma   90.00
#
_symmetry.space_group_name_H-M   'P 1'
#
loop_
_entity.id
_entity.type
_entity.pdbx_description
1 polymer ?
#
loop_
_entity_poly.entity_id
_entity_poly.type
_entity_poly.pdbx_seq_one_letter_code
_entity_poly.pdbx_strand_id
1 'polypeptide(L)'
;MEVNLTRRAMAWIIKRELRASSDLQLVLQVIELEEIQTTSQQQHQEPRKSERRFVLSLSDGLLSQQYLRAASKNWFVKSSKLQIDSIVRLTRFVRSFIQKHL
;
A
#
# COMPACT_ATOMS: atom_id res chain seq x y z
N MET A 1 6.22 -3.36 -24.60
CA MET A 1 4.80 -3.09 -24.32
C MET A 1 4.74 -2.03 -23.24
N GLU A 2 4.14 -0.89 -23.53
CA GLU A 2 3.94 0.19 -22.57
C GLU A 2 2.64 -0.10 -21.81
N VAL A 3 2.74 -0.27 -20.49
CA VAL A 3 1.56 -0.47 -19.64
C VAL A 3 1.10 0.91 -19.17
N ASN A 4 -0.09 1.32 -19.60
CA ASN A 4 -0.65 2.60 -19.20
C ASN A 4 -1.08 2.58 -17.74
N LEU A 5 -0.49 3.46 -16.94
CA LEU A 5 -0.97 3.72 -15.58
C LEU A 5 -2.37 4.35 -15.63
N THR A 6 -3.20 4.05 -14.64
CA THR A 6 -4.53 4.65 -14.53
C THR A 6 -4.38 6.10 -14.10
N ARG A 7 -4.39 7.01 -15.08
CA ARG A 7 -4.20 8.44 -14.87
C ARG A 7 -5.17 9.00 -13.82
N ARG A 8 -4.65 9.80 -12.87
CA ARG A 8 -5.41 10.46 -11.78
C ARG A 8 -6.00 9.49 -10.75
N ALA A 9 -5.65 8.20 -10.78
CA ALA A 9 -6.08 7.22 -9.78
C ALA A 9 -5.78 7.66 -8.34
N MET A 10 -4.62 8.26 -8.09
CA MET A 10 -4.26 8.73 -6.74
C MET A 10 -5.16 9.86 -6.28
N ALA A 11 -5.57 10.77 -7.17
CA ALA A 11 -6.51 11.82 -6.84
C ALA A 11 -7.86 11.24 -6.38
N TRP A 12 -8.36 10.19 -7.03
CA TRP A 12 -9.59 9.51 -6.63
C TRP A 12 -9.44 8.82 -5.27
N ILE A 13 -8.30 8.19 -5.00
CA ILE A 13 -8.01 7.55 -3.71
C ILE A 13 -7.99 8.60 -2.60
N ILE A 14 -7.25 9.70 -2.79
CA ILE A 14 -7.08 10.79 -1.82
C ILE A 14 -8.44 11.47 -1.55
N LYS A 15 -9.17 11.83 -2.61
CA LYS A 15 -10.48 12.51 -2.53
C LYS A 15 -11.64 11.59 -2.13
N ARG A 16 -11.41 10.28 -2.01
CA ARG A 16 -12.43 9.28 -1.66
C ARG A 16 -13.53 9.13 -2.71
N GLU A 17 -13.20 9.32 -3.98
CA GLU A 17 -14.17 9.24 -5.09
C GLU A 17 -14.43 7.80 -5.56
N LEU A 18 -13.65 6.81 -5.09
CA LEU A 18 -13.87 5.39 -5.37
C LEU A 18 -14.99 4.84 -4.48
N ARG A 19 -16.11 4.41 -5.08
CA ARG A 19 -17.33 4.01 -4.35
C ARG A 19 -17.61 2.51 -4.44
N ALA A 20 -17.22 1.84 -5.52
CA ALA A 20 -17.48 0.42 -5.75
C ALA A 20 -16.19 -0.40 -5.86
N SER A 21 -16.29 -1.72 -5.60
CA SER A 21 -15.18 -2.66 -5.80
C SER A 21 -14.77 -2.78 -7.27
N SER A 22 -15.68 -2.49 -8.21
CA SER A 22 -15.40 -2.36 -9.64
C SER A 22 -14.47 -1.19 -9.98
N ASP A 23 -14.43 -0.15 -9.15
CA ASP A 23 -13.57 1.03 -9.35
C ASP A 23 -12.11 0.74 -8.94
N LEU A 24 -11.85 -0.41 -8.31
CA LEU A 24 -10.55 -0.85 -7.80
C LEU A 24 -9.79 -1.69 -8.83
N GLN A 25 -9.74 -1.28 -10.09
CA GLN A 25 -8.88 -1.93 -11.10
C GLN A 25 -7.76 -0.99 -11.55
N LEU A 26 -7.31 -0.14 -10.64
CA LEU A 26 -6.32 0.92 -10.87
C LEU A 26 -4.94 0.30 -11.09
N VAL A 27 -4.34 0.63 -12.22
CA VAL A 27 -2.98 0.23 -12.62
C VAL A 27 -2.01 1.31 -12.15
N LEU A 28 -1.06 0.93 -11.29
CA LEU A 28 -0.14 1.82 -10.60
C LEU A 28 1.29 1.27 -10.64
N GLN A 29 2.29 2.14 -10.50
CA GLN A 29 3.68 1.74 -10.37
C GLN A 29 4.12 1.79 -8.90
N VAL A 30 4.90 0.80 -8.47
CA VAL A 30 5.66 0.88 -7.21
C VAL A 30 6.88 1.75 -7.45
N ILE A 31 6.98 2.89 -6.78
CA ILE A 31 8.14 3.80 -6.93
C ILE A 31 9.10 3.71 -5.73
N GLU A 32 8.63 3.27 -4.57
CA GLU A 32 9.47 3.04 -3.38
C GLU A 32 8.94 1.85 -2.58
N LEU A 33 9.85 1.15 -1.91
CA LEU A 33 9.56 0.00 -1.06
C LEU A 33 10.52 0.00 0.13
N GLU A 34 9.98 0.04 1.34
CA GLU A 34 10.74 0.06 2.59
C GLU A 34 10.27 -1.04 3.54
N GLU A 35 11.20 -1.78 4.15
CA GLU A 35 10.90 -2.71 5.25
C GLU A 35 10.95 -1.96 6.59
N ILE A 36 9.83 -1.92 7.30
CA ILE A 36 9.74 -1.35 8.64
C ILE A 36 9.52 -2.45 9.67
N GLN A 37 10.09 -2.26 10.86
CA GLN A 37 9.82 -3.12 12.00
C GLN A 37 8.67 -2.52 12.81
N THR A 38 7.58 -3.27 12.96
CA THR A 38 6.46 -2.83 13.81
C THR A 38 6.50 -3.61 15.12
N THR A 39 6.55 -2.89 16.23
CA THR A 39 6.44 -3.46 17.57
C THR A 39 5.00 -3.32 18.03
N SER A 40 4.27 -4.43 18.07
CA SER A 40 2.90 -4.42 18.60
C SER A 40 2.98 -4.34 20.13
N GLN A 41 2.89 -3.13 20.69
CA GLN A 41 2.75 -2.94 22.12
C GLN A 41 1.31 -3.28 22.54
N GLN A 42 1.02 -4.56 22.77
CA GLN A 42 -0.13 -4.95 23.59
C GLN A 42 0.32 -4.93 25.06
N GLN A 43 -0.28 -4.04 25.86
CA GLN A 43 0.18 -3.68 27.20
C GLN A 43 0.22 -4.80 28.26
N HIS A 44 -0.20 -6.04 28.00
CA HIS A 44 -0.25 -7.08 29.04
C HIS A 44 0.12 -8.51 28.61
N GLN A 45 0.81 -8.72 27.49
CA GLN A 45 1.30 -10.05 27.12
C GLN A 45 2.73 -9.96 26.61
N GLU A 46 3.54 -11.00 26.90
CA GLU A 46 4.94 -11.13 26.49
C GLU A 46 5.22 -10.54 25.10
N PRO A 47 6.38 -9.91 24.87
CA PRO A 47 6.67 -9.20 23.62
C PRO A 47 6.51 -10.14 22.43
N ARG A 48 5.33 -10.10 21.79
CA ARG A 48 5.05 -10.90 20.61
C ARG A 48 6.00 -10.44 19.51
N LYS A 49 6.64 -11.41 18.86
CA LYS A 49 7.59 -11.26 17.74
C LYS A 49 7.33 -10.00 16.93
N SER A 50 8.35 -9.15 16.81
CA SER A 50 8.33 -7.96 15.97
C SER A 50 7.90 -8.33 14.55
N GLU A 51 6.80 -7.74 14.08
CA GLU A 51 6.23 -8.06 12.78
C GLU A 51 6.87 -7.12 11.75
N ARG A 52 7.62 -7.68 10.80
CA ARG A 52 8.16 -6.95 9.65
C ARG A 52 7.01 -6.56 8.74
N ARG A 53 6.88 -5.27 8.43
CA ARG A 53 5.90 -4.75 7.47
C ARG A 53 6.61 -4.01 6.37
N PHE A 54 5.95 -3.89 5.23
CA PHE A 54 6.48 -3.13 4.10
C PHE A 54 5.63 -1.90 3.88
N VAL A 55 6.28 -0.74 3.75
CA VAL A 55 5.67 0.48 3.25
C VAL A 55 5.95 0.56 1.77
N LEU A 56 4.91 0.82 0.99
CA LEU A 56 4.95 0.93 -0.46
C LEU A 56 4.56 2.35 -0.85
N SER A 57 5.31 2.98 -1.75
CA SER A 57 4.85 4.20 -2.43
C SER A 57 4.33 3.82 -3.81
N LEU A 58 3.04 4.07 -4.05
CA LEU A 58 2.37 3.79 -5.32
C LEU A 58 2.14 5.09 -6.09
N SER A 59 2.40 5.07 -7.39
CA SER A 59 2.27 6.20 -8.30
C SER A 59 1.31 5.90 -9.44
N ASP A 60 0.53 6.91 -9.85
CA ASP A 60 -0.26 6.90 -11.08
C ASP A 60 0.42 7.65 -12.24
N GLY A 61 1.70 8.03 -12.06
CA GLY A 61 2.49 8.84 -12.99
C GLY A 61 2.33 10.35 -12.80
N LEU A 62 1.39 10.82 -11.98
CA LEU A 62 1.18 12.23 -11.66
C LEU A 62 1.34 12.53 -10.17
N LEU A 63 0.78 11.65 -9.33
CA LEU A 63 0.83 11.74 -7.88
C LEU A 63 1.28 10.39 -7.33
N SER A 64 1.86 10.42 -6.13
CA SER A 64 2.20 9.22 -5.38
C SER A 64 1.65 9.30 -3.95
N GLN A 65 1.44 8.12 -3.35
CA GLN A 65 1.04 8.02 -1.96
C GLN A 65 1.65 6.76 -1.33
N GLN A 66 2.04 6.89 -0.06
CA GLN A 66 2.54 5.78 0.73
C GLN A 66 1.39 4.96 1.33
N TYR A 67 1.56 3.65 1.33
CA TYR A 67 0.61 2.67 1.86
C TYR A 67 1.34 1.62 2.68
N LEU A 68 0.83 1.34 3.87
CA LEU A 68 1.27 0.19 4.64
C LEU A 68 0.70 -1.08 4.00
N ARG A 69 1.59 -2.03 3.71
CA ARG A 69 1.17 -3.31 3.17
C ARG A 69 0.55 -4.19 4.24
N ALA A 70 -0.55 -4.85 3.90
CA ALA A 70 -1.12 -5.91 4.73
C ALA A 70 -0.10 -7.05 4.90
N ALA A 71 0.14 -7.48 6.15
CA ALA A 71 1.14 -8.49 6.48
C ALA A 71 0.95 -9.81 5.68
N SER A 72 -0.31 -10.18 5.40
CA SER A 72 -0.68 -11.33 4.56
C SER A 72 -0.16 -11.25 3.11
N LYS A 73 0.28 -10.08 2.65
CA LYS A 73 0.83 -9.85 1.31
C LYS A 73 2.36 -9.71 1.30
N ASN A 74 3.04 -9.76 2.45
CA ASN A 74 4.50 -9.60 2.53
C ASN A 74 5.28 -10.61 1.66
N TRP A 75 4.72 -11.79 1.43
CA TRP A 75 5.34 -12.85 0.61
C TRP A 75 5.69 -12.38 -0.80
N PHE A 76 4.89 -11.49 -1.40
CA PHE A 76 5.15 -10.97 -2.74
C PHE A 76 6.44 -10.14 -2.81
N VAL A 77 6.79 -9.39 -1.73
CA VAL A 77 8.08 -8.67 -1.67
C VAL A 77 9.20 -9.67 -1.44
N LYS A 78 9.04 -10.59 -0.48
CA LYS A 78 10.07 -11.59 -0.16
C LYS A 78 10.40 -12.55 -1.30
N SER A 79 9.45 -12.78 -2.21
CA SER A 79 9.62 -13.61 -3.41
C SER A 79 9.98 -12.80 -4.66
N SER A 80 10.29 -11.50 -4.50
CA SER A 80 10.61 -10.57 -5.59
C SER A 80 9.52 -10.41 -6.66
N LYS A 81 8.29 -10.87 -6.38
CA LYS A 81 7.13 -10.64 -7.26
C LYS A 81 6.55 -9.22 -7.14
N LEU A 82 6.98 -8.47 -6.14
CA LEU A 82 6.72 -7.06 -5.98
C LEU A 82 8.01 -6.36 -5.57
N GLN A 83 8.49 -5.46 -6.41
CA GLN A 83 9.71 -4.69 -6.26
C GLN A 83 9.49 -3.26 -6.78
N ILE A 84 10.48 -2.38 -6.58
CA ILE A 84 10.49 -1.06 -7.23
C ILE A 84 10.34 -1.26 -8.75
N ASP A 85 9.62 -0.35 -9.40
CA ASP A 85 9.22 -0.38 -10.81
C ASP A 85 8.20 -1.47 -11.20
N SER A 86 7.72 -2.26 -10.25
CA SER A 86 6.62 -3.18 -10.54
C SER A 86 5.35 -2.42 -10.90
N ILE A 87 4.71 -2.84 -11.99
CA ILE A 87 3.36 -2.38 -12.33
C ILE A 87 2.34 -3.32 -11.66
N VAL A 88 1.47 -2.74 -10.84
CA VAL A 88 0.50 -3.47 -10.04
C VAL A 88 -0.92 -3.03 -10.34
N ARG A 89 -1.86 -3.95 -10.12
CA ARG A 89 -3.29 -3.65 -10.12
C ARG A 89 -3.83 -3.66 -8.70
N LEU A 90 -4.31 -2.52 -8.23
CA LEU A 90 -4.84 -2.35 -6.88
C LEU A 90 -6.28 -2.84 -6.79
N THR A 91 -6.49 -4.09 -6.38
CA THR A 91 -7.84 -4.70 -6.29
C THR A 91 -8.58 -4.47 -4.98
N ARG A 92 -7.84 -4.15 -3.91
CA ARG A 92 -8.41 -3.87 -2.58
C ARG A 92 -7.43 -3.03 -1.77
N PHE A 93 -7.95 -2.04 -1.06
CA PHE A 93 -7.21 -1.31 -0.04
C PHE A 93 -8.10 -1.04 1.18
N VAL A 94 -7.49 -0.84 2.33
CA VAL A 94 -8.17 -0.42 3.56
C VAL A 94 -7.57 0.93 3.96
N ARG A 95 -8.43 1.91 4.25
CA ARG A 95 -8.00 3.19 4.84
C ARG A 95 -8.07 3.09 6.34
N SER A 96 -6.93 3.19 7.01
CA SER A 96 -6.86 3.46 8.44
C SER A 96 -6.73 4.96 8.65
N PHE A 97 -7.71 5.58 9.30
CA PHE A 97 -7.57 6.95 9.77
C PHE A 97 -6.84 6.94 11.11
N ILE A 98 -5.66 7.56 11.17
CA ILE A 98 -5.06 7.91 12.45
C ILE A 98 -5.79 9.17 12.91
N GLN A 99 -6.69 9.00 13.87
CA GLN A 99 -7.37 10.14 14.48
C GLN A 99 -6.36 10.89 15.35
N LYS A 100 -5.75 11.94 14.79
CA LYS A 100 -5.00 12.91 15.58
C LYS A 100 -5.98 13.55 16.56
N HIS A 101 -5.93 13.12 17.81
CA HIS A 101 -6.50 13.90 18.90
C HIS A 101 -5.53 15.07 19.06
N LEU A 102 -5.98 16.26 18.65
CA LEU A 102 -5.32 17.53 18.96
C LEU A 102 -5.79 17.99 20.34
#